data_AF-A0A087CPE2-F1
#
_entry.id   AF-A0A087CPE2-F1
#
_cell.length_a   1.000
_cell.length_b   1.000
_cell.length_c   1.000
_cell.angle_alpha   90.00
_cell.angle_beta   90.00
_cell.angle_gamma   90.00
#
_symmetry.space_group_name_H-M   'P 1'
#
loop_
_entity.id
_entity.type
_entity.pdbx_description
1 polymer ?
#
loop_
_entity_poly.entity_id
_entity_poly.type
_entity_poly.pdbx_seq_one_letter_code
_entity_poly.pdbx_strand_id
1 'polypeptide(L)'
;MTDNTITTGTQSGQTTGHLLGAADIRRIADEAGVSPTKKFGQNFVIDPGTVRRIVREAGVTASDHVMEVGPGLGSLTLAILETGASMTAVEIDPPLAERLPETVAEFMPEASDRLRVVNRDALTVTPENVPDFNGDTGFTLVANLPYNVATPILLTLLERFDNLTSFLVMVQKEVADRLAAKPGSKIYGTPSVKLAWYGTAERVGTIGRNVFWPAPNVDSALVKFTRFAADDPVNPATGEHAANRETVFQLIDAAFGQRRKTLHAALKHLVPAEAFAQAGIDPTRRGETLTISEFSALASALTATSATATSPTTAASTEGDTGADDPTESKVA
;
A
#
# COMPACT_ATOMS: atom_id res chain seq x y z
N MET A 1 -39.32 7.90 61.50
CA MET A 1 -39.56 8.28 60.10
C MET A 1 -38.29 8.93 59.61
N THR A 2 -37.46 8.16 58.91
CA THR A 2 -36.23 8.63 58.27
C THR A 2 -36.28 8.06 56.87
N ASP A 3 -36.53 8.94 55.90
CA ASP A 3 -36.71 8.63 54.49
C ASP A 3 -35.37 8.21 53.87
N ASN A 4 -35.44 7.14 53.09
CA ASN A 4 -34.32 6.52 52.40
C ASN A 4 -34.49 6.82 50.90
N THR A 5 -33.92 7.92 50.42
CA THR A 5 -33.93 8.26 49.00
C THR A 5 -32.83 7.50 48.27
N ILE A 6 -33.25 6.47 47.54
CA ILE A 6 -32.44 5.73 46.57
C ILE A 6 -32.29 6.61 45.32
N THR A 7 -31.10 7.15 45.10
CA THR A 7 -30.74 7.79 43.83
C THR A 7 -30.46 6.69 42.80
N THR A 8 -31.46 6.37 41.97
CA THR A 8 -31.29 5.55 40.78
C THR A 8 -30.47 6.32 39.75
N GLY A 9 -29.21 5.92 39.56
CA GLY A 9 -28.38 6.37 38.44
C GLY A 9 -28.92 5.81 37.13
N THR A 10 -29.35 6.70 36.25
CA THR A 10 -29.70 6.37 34.85
C THR A 10 -28.42 5.97 34.13
N GLN A 11 -28.23 4.68 33.88
CA GLN A 11 -27.24 4.22 32.91
C GLN A 11 -27.72 4.65 31.52
N SER A 12 -26.99 5.56 30.90
CA SER A 12 -27.13 5.89 29.48
C SER A 12 -26.71 4.66 28.67
N GLY A 13 -27.68 3.90 28.18
CA GLY A 13 -27.44 2.82 27.23
C GLY A 13 -26.89 3.41 25.94
N GLN A 14 -25.61 3.17 25.66
CA GLN A 14 -25.08 3.32 24.31
C GLN A 14 -25.79 2.29 23.44
N THR A 15 -26.57 2.74 22.48
CA THR A 15 -27.16 1.90 21.45
C THR A 15 -26.01 1.34 20.60
N THR A 16 -25.53 0.14 20.92
CA THR A 16 -24.56 -0.57 20.09
C THR A 16 -25.29 -1.00 18.81
N GLY A 17 -24.90 -0.45 17.65
CA GLY A 17 -25.50 -0.81 16.37
C GLY A 17 -25.41 -2.32 16.09
N HIS A 18 -26.37 -2.84 15.31
CA HIS A 18 -26.46 -4.27 15.02
C HIS A 18 -25.51 -4.64 13.87
N LEU A 19 -24.47 -5.44 14.15
CA LEU A 19 -23.56 -5.94 13.12
C LEU A 19 -24.14 -7.16 12.38
N LEU A 20 -23.76 -7.33 11.11
CA LEU A 20 -24.32 -8.36 10.24
C LEU A 20 -23.88 -9.78 10.64
N GLY A 21 -24.86 -10.67 10.77
CA GLY A 21 -24.64 -12.12 10.84
C GLY A 21 -24.81 -12.82 9.49
N ALA A 22 -24.64 -14.14 9.47
CA ALA A 22 -24.79 -14.94 8.26
C ALA A 22 -26.19 -14.88 7.62
N ALA A 23 -27.23 -14.66 8.43
CA ALA A 23 -28.61 -14.53 7.92
C ALA A 23 -28.80 -13.19 7.19
N ASP A 24 -28.34 -12.08 7.79
CA ASP A 24 -28.39 -10.75 7.19
C ASP A 24 -27.62 -10.72 5.88
N ILE A 25 -26.40 -11.26 5.88
CA ILE A 25 -25.55 -11.29 4.68
C ILE A 25 -26.22 -12.00 3.51
N ARG A 26 -26.86 -13.14 3.73
CA ARG A 26 -27.56 -13.86 2.66
C ARG A 26 -28.77 -13.08 2.17
N ARG A 27 -29.57 -12.52 3.09
CA ARG A 27 -30.74 -11.71 2.75
C ARG A 27 -30.36 -10.48 1.92
N ILE A 28 -29.38 -9.70 2.38
CA ILE A 28 -28.92 -8.48 1.70
C ILE A 28 -28.35 -8.84 0.32
N ALA A 29 -27.59 -9.94 0.21
CA ALA A 29 -27.07 -10.42 -1.07
C ALA A 29 -28.20 -10.78 -2.05
N ASP A 30 -29.21 -11.50 -1.57
CA ASP A 30 -30.37 -11.89 -2.38
C ASP A 30 -31.18 -10.66 -2.83
N GLU A 31 -31.42 -9.70 -1.92
CA GLU A 31 -32.09 -8.43 -2.21
C GLU A 31 -31.34 -7.59 -3.26
N ALA A 32 -30.01 -7.55 -3.17
CA ALA A 32 -29.15 -6.84 -4.12
C ALA A 32 -28.95 -7.60 -5.45
N GLY A 33 -29.50 -8.82 -5.58
CA GLY A 33 -29.29 -9.67 -6.76
C GLY A 33 -27.84 -10.14 -6.91
N VAL A 34 -27.07 -10.15 -5.81
CA VAL A 34 -25.65 -10.49 -5.81
C VAL A 34 -25.47 -11.97 -5.49
N SER A 35 -25.06 -12.74 -6.49
CA SER A 35 -24.50 -14.07 -6.27
C SER A 35 -22.98 -13.96 -6.17
N PRO A 36 -22.32 -14.47 -5.12
CA PRO A 36 -20.87 -14.39 -4.96
C PRO A 36 -20.14 -14.89 -6.19
N THR A 37 -19.46 -14.00 -6.91
CA THR A 37 -18.77 -14.36 -8.14
C THR A 37 -17.29 -14.67 -7.91
N LYS A 38 -16.77 -15.66 -8.63
CA LYS A 38 -15.31 -15.91 -8.67
C LYS A 38 -14.55 -14.75 -9.31
N LYS A 39 -15.20 -13.94 -10.17
CA LYS A 39 -14.59 -12.84 -10.92
C LYS A 39 -14.01 -11.77 -9.99
N PHE A 40 -14.75 -11.40 -8.95
CA PHE A 40 -14.33 -10.39 -7.98
C PHE A 40 -13.76 -10.97 -6.68
N GLY A 41 -13.66 -12.30 -6.56
CA GLY A 41 -13.09 -12.95 -5.38
C GLY A 41 -13.89 -12.66 -4.09
N GLN A 42 -15.20 -12.45 -4.21
CA GLN A 42 -16.08 -12.04 -3.10
C GLN A 42 -16.17 -13.14 -2.03
N ASN A 43 -15.73 -12.81 -0.82
CA ASN A 43 -15.91 -13.60 0.40
C ASN A 43 -16.36 -12.63 1.50
N PHE A 44 -17.64 -12.65 1.85
CA PHE A 44 -18.23 -11.73 2.82
C PHE A 44 -18.00 -12.24 4.24
N VAL A 45 -17.58 -11.36 5.15
CA VAL A 45 -17.39 -11.73 6.56
C VAL A 45 -18.76 -11.84 7.24
N ILE A 46 -19.05 -12.99 7.85
CA ILE A 46 -20.35 -13.30 8.48
C ILE A 46 -20.29 -13.35 10.01
N ASP A 47 -19.14 -12.99 10.59
CA ASP A 47 -18.89 -13.04 12.03
C ASP A 47 -18.64 -11.64 12.63
N PRO A 48 -19.59 -11.09 13.41
CA PRO A 48 -19.44 -9.80 14.10
C PRO A 48 -18.19 -9.70 14.99
N GLY A 49 -17.81 -10.80 15.65
CA GLY A 49 -16.63 -10.83 16.52
C GLY A 49 -15.34 -10.57 15.75
N THR A 50 -15.22 -11.15 14.55
CA THR A 50 -14.09 -10.98 13.64
C THR A 50 -13.95 -9.54 13.17
N VAL A 51 -15.02 -8.91 12.69
CA VAL A 51 -14.94 -7.51 12.20
C VAL A 51 -14.62 -6.52 13.33
N ARG A 52 -15.20 -6.69 14.53
CA ARG A 52 -14.82 -5.88 15.70
C ARG A 52 -13.37 -6.07 16.10
N ARG A 53 -12.86 -7.30 16.01
CA ARG A 53 -11.45 -7.59 16.27
C ARG A 53 -10.54 -6.88 15.27
N ILE A 54 -10.87 -6.92 13.97
CA ILE A 54 -10.11 -6.25 12.90
C ILE A 54 -10.04 -4.74 13.17
N VAL A 55 -11.17 -4.09 13.42
CA VAL A 55 -11.25 -2.65 13.67
C VAL A 55 -10.48 -2.25 14.94
N ARG A 56 -10.58 -3.06 16.01
CA ARG A 56 -9.79 -2.84 17.23
C ARG A 56 -8.29 -2.98 17.00
N GLU A 57 -7.84 -4.00 16.27
CA GLU A 57 -6.42 -4.20 15.94
C GLU A 57 -5.89 -3.09 15.01
N ALA A 58 -6.76 -2.53 14.17
CA ALA A 58 -6.45 -1.39 13.32
C ALA A 58 -6.28 -0.09 14.14
N GLY A 59 -6.81 -0.06 15.37
CA GLY A 59 -6.73 1.09 16.27
C GLY A 59 -7.66 2.23 15.85
N VAL A 60 -8.74 1.94 15.13
CA VAL A 60 -9.70 2.96 14.67
C VAL A 60 -10.48 3.54 15.84
N THR A 61 -10.61 4.86 15.81
CA THR A 61 -11.29 5.71 16.79
C THR A 61 -12.22 6.70 16.08
N ALA A 62 -13.06 7.40 16.86
CA ALA A 62 -13.97 8.41 16.33
C ALA A 62 -13.29 9.60 15.62
N SER A 63 -12.00 9.82 15.86
CA SER A 63 -11.23 10.90 15.21
C SER A 63 -10.60 10.49 13.87
N ASP A 64 -10.71 9.22 13.49
CA ASP A 64 -10.07 8.73 12.27
C ASP A 64 -10.96 8.89 11.04
N HIS A 65 -10.31 9.20 9.93
CA HIS A 65 -10.87 9.03 8.58
C HIS A 65 -10.40 7.69 8.02
N VAL A 66 -11.35 6.85 7.63
CA VAL A 66 -11.06 5.47 7.19
C VAL A 66 -11.39 5.30 5.71
N MET A 67 -10.46 4.73 4.95
CA MET A 67 -10.76 4.14 3.65
C MET A 67 -11.05 2.65 3.84
N GLU A 68 -12.14 2.17 3.24
CA GLU A 68 -12.39 0.74 3.08
C GLU A 68 -12.42 0.40 1.59
N VAL A 69 -11.69 -0.63 1.17
CA VAL A 69 -11.71 -1.13 -0.21
C VAL A 69 -12.41 -2.48 -0.25
N GLY A 70 -13.42 -2.60 -1.11
CA GLY A 70 -14.24 -3.80 -1.22
C GLY A 70 -15.10 -4.02 0.04
N PRO A 71 -15.95 -3.05 0.44
CA PRO A 71 -16.84 -3.18 1.60
C PRO A 71 -17.83 -4.34 1.47
N GLY A 72 -18.14 -4.73 0.23
CA GLY A 72 -19.15 -5.75 -0.04
C GLY A 72 -20.51 -5.35 0.53
N LEU A 73 -21.08 -6.22 1.36
CA LEU A 73 -22.39 -6.02 1.97
C LEU A 73 -22.35 -5.18 3.25
N GLY A 74 -21.16 -4.77 3.73
CA GLY A 74 -21.02 -3.80 4.81
C GLY A 74 -20.66 -4.35 6.19
N SER A 75 -20.26 -5.62 6.32
CA SER A 75 -19.92 -6.20 7.64
C SER A 75 -18.81 -5.44 8.35
N LEU A 76 -17.73 -5.12 7.63
CA LEU A 76 -16.59 -4.38 8.16
C LEU A 76 -16.90 -2.87 8.20
N THR A 77 -17.63 -2.35 7.21
CA THR A 77 -18.18 -0.98 7.20
C THR A 77 -18.91 -0.64 8.49
N LEU A 78 -19.89 -1.47 8.91
CA LEU A 78 -20.64 -1.22 10.14
C LEU A 78 -19.74 -1.28 11.38
N ALA A 79 -18.76 -2.18 11.42
CA ALA A 79 -17.83 -2.26 12.54
C ALA A 79 -16.90 -1.03 12.61
N ILE A 80 -16.52 -0.45 11.47
CA ILE A 80 -15.77 0.82 11.42
C ILE A 80 -16.66 1.95 11.92
N LEU A 81 -17.88 2.06 11.40
CA LEU A 81 -18.85 3.09 11.80
C LEU A 81 -19.24 2.99 13.28
N GLU A 82 -19.26 1.79 13.88
CA GLU A 82 -19.50 1.56 15.31
C GLU A 82 -18.51 2.34 16.20
N THR A 83 -17.31 2.65 15.71
CA THR A 83 -16.28 3.40 16.45
C THR A 83 -16.55 4.91 16.54
N GLY A 84 -17.45 5.44 15.72
CA GLY A 84 -17.66 6.87 15.54
C GLY A 84 -16.85 7.49 14.38
N ALA A 85 -15.94 6.74 13.74
CA ALA A 85 -15.14 7.22 12.62
C ALA A 85 -16.00 7.66 11.41
N SER A 86 -15.48 8.57 10.60
CA SER A 86 -15.99 8.80 9.24
C SER A 86 -15.22 7.93 8.25
N MET A 87 -15.87 7.58 7.13
CA MET A 87 -15.23 6.71 6.16
C MET A 87 -15.70 6.91 4.71
N THR A 88 -14.78 6.61 3.80
CA THR A 88 -15.07 6.40 2.38
C THR A 88 -14.88 4.93 2.02
N ALA A 89 -15.94 4.30 1.52
CA ALA A 89 -15.90 2.96 0.98
C ALA A 89 -15.73 2.99 -0.55
N VAL A 90 -14.76 2.24 -1.08
CA VAL A 90 -14.49 2.09 -2.52
C VAL A 90 -14.94 0.70 -2.95
N GLU A 91 -15.98 0.63 -3.78
CA GLU A 91 -16.56 -0.63 -4.25
C GLU A 91 -16.60 -0.66 -5.78
N ILE A 92 -16.12 -1.75 -6.39
CA ILE A 92 -16.08 -1.90 -7.84
C ILE A 92 -17.41 -2.42 -8.39
N ASP A 93 -18.15 -3.21 -7.61
CA ASP A 93 -19.40 -3.87 -8.01
C ASP A 93 -20.60 -2.93 -7.80
N PRO A 94 -21.23 -2.38 -8.88
CA PRO A 94 -22.25 -1.34 -8.74
C PRO A 94 -23.44 -1.72 -7.85
N PRO A 95 -24.04 -2.94 -7.94
CA PRO A 95 -25.12 -3.36 -7.03
C PRO A 95 -24.73 -3.33 -5.55
N LEU A 96 -23.47 -3.68 -5.22
CA LEU A 96 -22.99 -3.63 -3.83
C LEU A 96 -22.77 -2.18 -3.38
N ALA A 97 -22.20 -1.35 -4.27
CA ALA A 97 -22.01 0.07 -3.99
C ALA A 97 -23.35 0.80 -3.77
N GLU A 98 -24.38 0.45 -4.54
CA GLU A 98 -25.75 0.98 -4.39
C GLU A 98 -26.44 0.47 -3.12
N ARG A 99 -26.24 -0.81 -2.76
CA ARG A 99 -26.87 -1.42 -1.57
C ARG A 99 -26.25 -0.95 -0.24
N LEU A 100 -24.96 -0.61 -0.22
CA LEU A 100 -24.23 -0.34 1.02
C LEU A 100 -24.81 0.82 1.86
N PRO A 101 -25.17 1.99 1.30
CA PRO A 101 -25.83 3.05 2.05
C PRO A 101 -27.13 2.60 2.71
N GLU A 102 -27.94 1.79 2.01
CA GLU A 102 -29.17 1.23 2.57
C GLU A 102 -28.89 0.27 3.73
N THR A 103 -27.80 -0.51 3.65
CA THR A 103 -27.38 -1.38 4.77
C THR A 103 -27.05 -0.53 5.98
N VAL A 104 -26.32 0.56 5.82
CA VAL A 104 -25.99 1.45 6.95
C VAL A 104 -27.25 2.09 7.51
N ALA A 105 -28.15 2.60 6.67
CA ALA A 105 -29.40 3.20 7.11
C ALA A 105 -30.29 2.20 7.90
N GLU A 106 -30.31 0.93 7.49
CA GLU A 106 -31.09 -0.13 8.14
C GLU A 106 -30.50 -0.54 9.50
N PHE A 107 -29.18 -0.70 9.59
CA PHE A 107 -28.51 -1.32 10.74
C PHE A 107 -27.86 -0.34 11.72
N MET A 108 -27.57 0.88 11.26
CA MET A 108 -26.89 1.93 12.03
C MET A 108 -27.26 3.33 11.49
N PRO A 109 -28.55 3.73 11.54
CA PRO A 109 -29.04 4.95 10.91
C PRO A 109 -28.30 6.23 11.33
N GLU A 110 -27.86 6.31 12.58
CA GLU A 110 -27.08 7.42 13.13
C GLU A 110 -25.67 7.57 12.53
N ALA A 111 -25.20 6.56 11.79
CA ALA A 111 -23.92 6.57 11.11
C ALA A 111 -24.02 6.93 9.62
N SER A 112 -25.22 7.12 9.08
CA SER A 112 -25.44 7.33 7.64
C SER A 112 -24.66 8.54 7.11
N ASP A 113 -24.61 9.64 7.88
CA ASP A 113 -23.89 10.87 7.51
C ASP A 113 -22.35 10.74 7.58
N ARG A 114 -21.84 9.62 8.12
CA ARG A 114 -20.40 9.32 8.25
C ARG A 114 -19.89 8.38 7.16
N LEU A 115 -20.76 7.86 6.30
CA LEU A 115 -20.39 7.00 5.18
C LEU A 115 -20.47 7.77 3.86
N ARG A 116 -19.38 7.73 3.09
CA ARG A 116 -19.40 7.99 1.65
C ARG A 116 -19.08 6.72 0.89
N VAL A 117 -19.81 6.46 -0.20
CA VAL A 117 -19.52 5.33 -1.11
C VAL A 117 -19.07 5.86 -2.46
N VAL A 118 -17.97 5.30 -2.97
CA VAL A 118 -17.40 5.61 -4.28
C VAL A 118 -17.40 4.34 -5.12
N ASN A 119 -18.29 4.27 -6.11
CA ASN A 119 -18.32 3.15 -7.04
C ASN A 119 -17.18 3.29 -8.07
N ARG A 120 -16.06 2.59 -7.83
CA ARG A 120 -14.85 2.70 -8.64
C ARG A 120 -13.91 1.52 -8.40
N ASP A 121 -13.11 1.17 -9.40
CA ASP A 121 -11.96 0.27 -9.20
C ASP A 121 -10.89 0.97 -8.35
N ALA A 122 -10.52 0.36 -7.22
CA ALA A 122 -9.47 0.85 -6.33
C ALA A 122 -8.13 1.11 -7.04
N LEU A 123 -7.82 0.39 -8.12
CA LEU A 123 -6.62 0.64 -8.94
C LEU A 123 -6.69 1.94 -9.75
N THR A 124 -7.85 2.59 -9.81
CA THR A 124 -8.10 3.85 -10.54
C THR A 124 -8.42 5.02 -9.61
N VAL A 125 -8.45 4.79 -8.29
CA VAL A 125 -8.70 5.82 -7.28
C VAL A 125 -7.52 6.79 -7.21
N THR A 126 -7.82 8.08 -7.15
CA THR A 126 -6.83 9.17 -7.06
C THR A 126 -7.35 10.25 -6.09
N PRO A 127 -6.48 11.08 -5.51
CA PRO A 127 -6.90 12.17 -4.62
C PRO A 127 -8.02 13.06 -5.21
N GLU A 128 -8.05 13.26 -6.53
CA GLU A 128 -9.08 14.06 -7.21
C GLU A 128 -10.47 13.42 -7.15
N ASN A 129 -10.57 12.09 -7.16
CA ASN A 129 -11.85 11.38 -7.17
C ASN A 129 -12.29 10.86 -5.79
N VAL A 130 -11.43 10.93 -4.79
CA VAL A 130 -11.78 10.72 -3.37
C VAL A 130 -11.38 11.93 -2.51
N PRO A 131 -11.98 13.11 -2.76
CA PRO A 131 -11.52 14.36 -2.16
C PRO A 131 -11.68 14.46 -0.65
N ASP A 132 -12.46 13.58 0.00
CA ASP A 132 -12.57 13.55 1.46
C ASP A 132 -11.22 13.37 2.17
N PHE A 133 -10.24 12.77 1.48
CA PHE A 133 -8.89 12.61 2.00
C PHE A 133 -7.96 13.77 1.61
N ASN A 134 -8.43 14.74 0.81
CA ASN A 134 -7.63 15.89 0.42
C ASN A 134 -7.64 16.92 1.56
N GLY A 135 -6.46 17.18 2.13
CA GLY A 135 -6.31 18.12 3.24
C GLY A 135 -6.27 17.45 4.62
N ASP A 136 -6.55 16.14 4.69
CA ASP A 136 -6.30 15.36 5.89
C ASP A 136 -4.80 15.26 6.16
N THR A 137 -4.41 15.39 7.43
CA THR A 137 -3.04 15.13 7.87
C THR A 137 -2.65 13.66 7.66
N GLY A 138 -3.63 12.77 7.68
CA GLY A 138 -3.47 11.33 7.46
C GLY A 138 -4.79 10.59 7.51
N PHE A 139 -4.88 9.45 6.83
CA PHE A 139 -5.99 8.51 6.93
C PHE A 139 -5.48 7.06 6.99
N THR A 140 -6.34 6.15 7.44
CA THR A 140 -6.02 4.72 7.56
C THR A 140 -6.87 3.88 6.61
N LEU A 141 -6.29 2.82 6.05
CA LEU A 141 -7.02 1.83 5.26
C LEU A 141 -7.36 0.61 6.12
N VAL A 142 -8.64 0.23 6.18
CA VAL A 142 -9.09 -1.01 6.82
C VAL A 142 -9.93 -1.78 5.83
N ALA A 143 -9.47 -2.97 5.42
CA ALA A 143 -10.11 -3.69 4.31
C ALA A 143 -9.98 -5.21 4.38
N ASN A 144 -11.00 -5.91 3.88
CA ASN A 144 -10.90 -7.31 3.47
C ASN A 144 -10.62 -7.39 1.97
N LEU A 145 -9.35 -7.39 1.59
CA LEU A 145 -8.97 -7.19 0.19
C LEU A 145 -9.22 -8.43 -0.68
N PRO A 146 -9.67 -8.24 -1.94
CA PRO A 146 -9.79 -9.33 -2.89
C PRO A 146 -8.45 -10.01 -3.16
N TYR A 147 -8.46 -11.35 -3.15
CA TYR A 147 -7.24 -12.16 -3.08
C TYR A 147 -6.33 -12.04 -4.30
N ASN A 148 -6.89 -11.78 -5.48
CA ASN A 148 -6.18 -11.69 -6.75
C ASN A 148 -5.53 -10.31 -6.99
N VAL A 149 -5.96 -9.26 -6.28
CA VAL A 149 -5.53 -7.87 -6.54
C VAL A 149 -5.07 -7.09 -5.31
N ALA A 150 -4.99 -7.74 -4.13
CA ALA A 150 -4.60 -7.09 -2.89
C ALA A 150 -3.25 -6.35 -2.97
N THR A 151 -2.19 -6.99 -3.48
CA THR A 151 -0.87 -6.35 -3.60
C THR A 151 -0.87 -5.14 -4.55
N PRO A 152 -1.39 -5.24 -5.79
CA PRO A 152 -1.56 -4.08 -6.66
C PRO A 152 -2.33 -2.92 -6.02
N ILE A 153 -3.44 -3.20 -5.33
CA ILE A 153 -4.23 -2.18 -4.62
C ILE A 153 -3.37 -1.45 -3.59
N LEU A 154 -2.71 -2.18 -2.69
CA LEU A 154 -1.89 -1.59 -1.63
C LEU A 154 -0.78 -0.69 -2.20
N LEU A 155 -0.04 -1.18 -3.20
CA LEU A 155 1.06 -0.41 -3.79
C LEU A 155 0.57 0.83 -4.55
N THR A 156 -0.59 0.73 -5.22
CA THR A 156 -1.22 1.84 -5.94
C THR A 156 -1.71 2.92 -4.98
N LEU A 157 -2.36 2.54 -3.88
CA LEU A 157 -2.83 3.49 -2.89
C LEU A 157 -1.67 4.18 -2.17
N LEU A 158 -0.63 3.44 -1.78
CA LEU A 158 0.56 4.03 -1.16
C LEU A 158 1.30 5.00 -2.10
N GLU A 159 1.31 4.72 -3.40
CA GLU A 159 1.90 5.59 -4.43
C GLU A 159 1.09 6.87 -4.65
N ARG A 160 -0.24 6.79 -4.60
CA ARG A 160 -1.13 7.92 -4.94
C ARG A 160 -1.53 8.78 -3.74
N PHE A 161 -1.44 8.23 -2.54
CA PHE A 161 -1.85 8.89 -1.30
C PHE A 161 -0.68 8.99 -0.34
N ASP A 162 0.00 10.12 -0.36
CA ASP A 162 1.11 10.38 0.57
C ASP A 162 0.66 10.47 2.03
N ASN A 163 -0.61 10.78 2.25
CA ASN A 163 -1.26 10.83 3.56
C ASN A 163 -1.94 9.50 3.96
N LEU A 164 -1.76 8.39 3.23
CA LEU A 164 -2.11 7.05 3.73
C LEU A 164 -1.05 6.62 4.76
N THR A 165 -1.33 6.83 6.04
CA THR A 165 -0.33 6.67 7.13
C THR A 165 -0.23 5.25 7.64
N SER A 166 -1.31 4.48 7.59
CA SER A 166 -1.35 3.10 8.07
C SER A 166 -2.40 2.29 7.34
N PHE A 167 -2.27 0.97 7.42
CA PHE A 167 -3.37 0.10 7.09
C PHE A 167 -3.41 -1.15 7.96
N LEU A 168 -4.61 -1.70 8.13
CA LEU A 168 -4.80 -3.08 8.55
C LEU A 168 -5.69 -3.78 7.53
N VAL A 169 -5.12 -4.75 6.83
CA VAL A 169 -5.84 -5.49 5.80
C VAL A 169 -5.87 -6.97 6.08
N MET A 170 -7.01 -7.58 5.73
CA MET A 170 -7.17 -9.01 5.66
C MET A 170 -6.93 -9.47 4.22
N VAL A 171 -6.03 -10.44 4.06
CA VAL A 171 -5.67 -11.07 2.78
C VAL A 171 -5.49 -12.57 2.98
N GLN A 172 -5.31 -13.34 1.90
CA GLN A 172 -4.93 -14.75 2.03
C GLN A 172 -3.65 -14.90 2.87
N LYS A 173 -3.57 -15.98 3.64
CA LYS A 173 -2.42 -16.25 4.51
C LYS A 173 -1.06 -16.18 3.78
N GLU A 174 -0.93 -16.76 2.58
CA GLU A 174 0.32 -16.70 1.82
C GLU A 174 0.69 -15.27 1.41
N VAL A 175 -0.31 -14.47 1.02
CA VAL A 175 -0.12 -13.07 0.65
C VAL A 175 0.32 -12.26 1.88
N ALA A 176 -0.30 -12.48 3.03
CA ALA A 176 0.11 -11.85 4.28
C ALA A 176 1.56 -12.20 4.67
N ASP A 177 1.90 -13.49 4.60
CA ASP A 177 3.23 -13.99 4.89
C ASP A 177 4.26 -13.35 3.95
N ARG A 178 3.89 -13.14 2.68
CA ARG A 178 4.74 -12.46 1.69
C ARG A 178 4.88 -10.97 1.93
N LEU A 179 3.81 -10.24 2.26
CA LEU A 179 3.88 -8.80 2.54
C LEU A 179 4.75 -8.50 3.78
N ALA A 180 4.70 -9.37 4.80
CA ALA A 180 5.48 -9.22 6.04
C ALA A 180 6.86 -9.91 6.02
N ALA A 181 7.21 -10.61 4.93
CA ALA A 181 8.46 -11.37 4.83
C ALA A 181 9.69 -10.45 4.92
N LYS A 182 10.76 -10.94 5.56
CA LYS A 182 12.04 -10.24 5.68
C LYS A 182 13.08 -10.79 4.68
N PRO A 183 14.09 -9.98 4.30
CA PRO A 183 15.16 -10.40 3.39
C PRO A 183 15.81 -11.72 3.79
N GLY A 184 16.24 -12.50 2.81
CA GLY A 184 16.88 -13.80 2.99
C GLY A 184 15.91 -14.97 3.25
N SER A 185 14.62 -14.72 3.47
CA SER A 185 13.62 -15.78 3.57
C SER A 185 13.11 -16.25 2.20
N LYS A 186 12.68 -17.51 2.09
CA LYS A 186 12.11 -18.08 0.85
C LYS A 186 10.80 -17.40 0.42
N ILE A 187 10.08 -16.81 1.37
CA ILE A 187 8.79 -16.14 1.15
C ILE A 187 9.01 -14.72 0.60
N TYR A 188 10.12 -14.08 0.99
CA TYR A 188 10.49 -12.74 0.53
C TYR A 188 10.44 -12.62 -0.99
N GLY A 189 9.85 -11.54 -1.49
CA GLY A 189 9.59 -11.35 -2.90
C GLY A 189 9.38 -9.88 -3.26
N THR A 190 9.08 -9.63 -4.53
CA THR A 190 8.76 -8.29 -5.05
C THR A 190 7.76 -7.52 -4.17
N PRO A 191 6.63 -8.10 -3.70
CA PRO A 191 5.69 -7.37 -2.84
C PRO A 191 6.31 -6.93 -1.52
N SER A 192 7.14 -7.78 -0.90
CA SER A 192 7.81 -7.50 0.38
C SER A 192 8.71 -6.27 0.25
N VAL A 193 9.53 -6.23 -0.81
CA VAL A 193 10.54 -5.19 -1.01
C VAL A 193 9.89 -3.88 -1.43
N LYS A 194 8.90 -3.94 -2.35
CA LYS A 194 8.16 -2.75 -2.79
C LYS A 194 7.32 -2.15 -1.67
N LEU A 195 6.75 -2.96 -0.79
CA LEU A 195 6.04 -2.44 0.38
C LEU A 195 7.01 -1.78 1.38
N ALA A 196 8.21 -2.36 1.55
CA ALA A 196 9.26 -1.80 2.40
C ALA A 196 9.79 -0.44 1.92
N TRP A 197 9.53 -0.03 0.67
CA TRP A 197 9.79 1.33 0.20
C TRP A 197 8.97 2.38 0.97
N TYR A 198 7.74 2.03 1.33
CA TYR A 198 6.82 2.99 1.95
C TYR A 198 6.82 2.93 3.48
N GLY A 199 7.17 1.79 4.08
CA GLY A 199 7.02 1.61 5.52
C GLY A 199 7.27 0.18 5.99
N THR A 200 6.81 -0.12 7.20
CA THR A 200 6.97 -1.43 7.83
C THR A 200 5.66 -2.21 7.84
N ALA A 201 5.72 -3.48 7.43
CA ALA A 201 4.61 -4.42 7.53
C ALA A 201 4.91 -5.55 8.53
N GLU A 202 3.87 -5.95 9.26
CA GLU A 202 3.89 -7.08 10.20
C GLU A 202 2.60 -7.89 10.15
N ARG A 203 2.72 -9.18 10.46
CA ARG A 203 1.56 -10.07 10.59
C ARG A 203 1.02 -10.00 12.01
N VAL A 204 -0.25 -9.62 12.16
CA VAL A 204 -0.87 -9.39 13.48
C VAL A 204 -1.93 -10.43 13.85
N GLY A 205 -2.39 -11.24 12.89
CA GLY A 205 -3.41 -12.25 13.17
C GLY A 205 -3.63 -13.27 12.05
N THR A 206 -4.40 -14.30 12.37
CA THR A 206 -4.94 -15.28 11.41
C THR A 206 -6.45 -15.34 11.61
N ILE A 207 -7.19 -15.42 10.50
CA ILE A 207 -8.65 -15.50 10.47
C ILE A 207 -9.04 -16.78 9.73
N GLY A 208 -9.78 -17.66 10.41
CA GLY A 208 -10.18 -18.95 9.84
C GLY A 208 -11.23 -18.79 8.75
N ARG A 209 -11.18 -19.63 7.71
CA ARG A 209 -12.10 -19.56 6.55
C ARG A 209 -13.60 -19.66 6.87
N ASN A 210 -13.98 -20.18 8.03
CA ASN A 210 -15.39 -20.44 8.38
C ASN A 210 -16.16 -19.17 8.77
N VAL A 211 -15.47 -18.03 8.93
CA VAL A 211 -16.10 -16.73 9.19
C VAL A 211 -16.54 -16.02 7.91
N PHE A 212 -16.46 -16.69 6.76
CA PHE A 212 -16.78 -16.12 5.46
C PHE A 212 -17.93 -16.87 4.77
N TRP A 213 -18.67 -16.14 3.95
CA TRP A 213 -19.60 -16.70 2.97
C TRP A 213 -19.38 -16.06 1.58
N PRO A 214 -19.15 -16.88 0.54
CA PRO A 214 -18.76 -18.28 0.60
C PRO A 214 -17.43 -18.45 1.35
N ALA A 215 -17.18 -19.65 1.89
CA ALA A 215 -15.92 -19.92 2.56
C ALA A 215 -14.78 -20.03 1.53
N PRO A 216 -13.65 -19.35 1.73
CA PRO A 216 -12.49 -19.49 0.87
C PRO A 216 -11.78 -20.84 1.06
N ASN A 217 -10.96 -21.23 0.07
CA ASN A 217 -10.21 -22.48 0.10
C ASN A 217 -9.00 -22.47 1.07
N VAL A 218 -8.62 -21.29 1.53
CA VAL A 218 -7.46 -21.06 2.40
C VAL A 218 -7.85 -20.11 3.53
N ASP A 219 -7.09 -20.14 4.62
CA ASP A 219 -7.29 -19.18 5.70
C ASP A 219 -6.76 -17.79 5.30
N SER A 220 -7.30 -16.78 5.98
CA SER A 220 -6.87 -15.39 5.84
C SER A 220 -5.92 -15.01 6.98
N ALA A 221 -5.19 -13.92 6.80
CA ALA A 221 -4.35 -13.33 7.84
C ALA A 221 -4.40 -11.81 7.76
N LEU A 222 -4.13 -11.19 8.91
CA LEU A 222 -4.12 -9.74 9.07
C LEU A 222 -2.69 -9.22 8.94
N VAL A 223 -2.52 -8.22 8.10
CA VAL A 223 -1.27 -7.47 7.94
C VAL A 223 -1.52 -6.05 8.40
N LYS A 224 -0.73 -5.62 9.39
CA LYS A 224 -0.64 -4.23 9.80
C LYS A 224 0.55 -3.59 9.11
N PHE A 225 0.37 -2.36 8.66
CA PHE A 225 1.41 -1.55 8.04
C PHE A 225 1.41 -0.15 8.63
N THR A 226 2.61 0.41 8.78
CA THR A 226 2.85 1.79 9.20
C THR A 226 3.79 2.42 8.19
N ARG A 227 3.37 3.55 7.60
CA ARG A 227 4.20 4.34 6.68
C ARG A 227 5.35 4.98 7.44
N PHE A 228 6.52 5.10 6.82
CA PHE A 228 7.61 5.88 7.40
C PHE A 228 7.21 7.35 7.51
N ALA A 229 7.62 8.00 8.61
CA ALA A 229 7.50 9.45 8.71
C ALA A 229 8.38 10.13 7.66
N ALA A 230 7.98 11.34 7.24
CA ALA A 230 8.72 12.09 6.21
C ALA A 230 10.12 12.52 6.69
N ASP A 231 10.33 12.64 8.00
CA ASP A 231 11.59 12.98 8.65
C ASP A 231 12.36 11.76 9.17
N ASP A 232 11.85 10.54 8.95
CA ASP A 232 12.52 9.32 9.38
C ASP A 232 13.80 9.09 8.56
N PRO A 233 15.00 9.04 9.21
CA PRO A 233 16.27 8.84 8.50
C PRO A 233 16.36 7.52 7.73
N VAL A 234 15.55 6.52 8.07
CA VAL A 234 15.53 5.24 7.34
C VAL A 234 14.56 5.22 6.16
N ASN A 235 13.80 6.28 5.94
CA ASN A 235 12.81 6.38 4.87
C ASN A 235 13.50 6.46 3.49
N PRO A 236 13.46 5.40 2.67
CA PRO A 236 14.16 5.38 1.39
C PRO A 236 13.51 6.30 0.34
N ALA A 237 12.29 6.79 0.59
CA ALA A 237 11.56 7.71 -0.27
C ALA A 237 11.89 9.19 -0.02
N THR A 238 12.88 9.48 0.84
CA THR A 238 13.28 10.85 1.18
C THR A 238 14.74 11.12 0.81
N GLY A 239 15.14 12.40 0.78
CA GLY A 239 16.51 12.81 0.45
C GLY A 239 16.91 12.50 -1.00
N GLU A 240 18.19 12.19 -1.21
CA GLU A 240 18.78 11.94 -2.54
C GLU A 240 18.19 10.71 -3.25
N HIS A 241 17.51 9.81 -2.52
CA HIS A 241 16.93 8.58 -3.06
C HIS A 241 15.51 8.76 -3.60
N ALA A 242 14.80 9.82 -3.20
CA ALA A 242 13.40 10.05 -3.55
C ALA A 242 13.14 10.05 -5.08
N ALA A 243 14.07 10.61 -5.85
CA ALA A 243 13.99 10.71 -7.30
C ALA A 243 14.20 9.37 -8.05
N ASN A 244 14.61 8.30 -7.35
CA ASN A 244 15.01 7.04 -7.97
C ASN A 244 13.96 5.92 -7.83
N ARG A 245 12.74 6.20 -7.35
CA ARG A 245 11.73 5.17 -7.07
C ARG A 245 11.50 4.23 -8.25
N GLU A 246 11.29 4.77 -9.44
CA GLU A 246 11.00 3.99 -10.64
C GLU A 246 12.17 3.08 -10.99
N THR A 247 13.41 3.59 -10.88
CA THR A 247 14.63 2.81 -11.06
C THR A 247 14.76 1.72 -10.01
N VAL A 248 14.50 2.02 -8.73
CA VAL A 248 14.50 1.03 -7.63
C VAL A 248 13.51 -0.09 -7.94
N PHE A 249 12.29 0.25 -8.37
CA PHE A 249 11.25 -0.73 -8.67
C PHE A 249 11.60 -1.60 -9.88
N GLN A 250 12.22 -1.01 -10.91
CA GLN A 250 12.75 -1.75 -12.06
C GLN A 250 13.87 -2.73 -11.65
N LEU A 251 14.79 -2.31 -10.77
CA LEU A 251 15.85 -3.17 -10.25
C LEU A 251 15.29 -4.33 -9.42
N ILE A 252 14.28 -4.07 -8.57
CA ILE A 252 13.57 -5.12 -7.82
C ILE A 252 12.94 -6.11 -8.79
N ASP A 253 12.16 -5.64 -9.77
CA ASP A 253 11.47 -6.51 -10.72
C ASP A 253 12.46 -7.37 -11.53
N ALA A 254 13.57 -6.79 -11.98
CA ALA A 254 14.62 -7.52 -12.70
C ALA A 254 15.32 -8.56 -11.82
N ALA A 255 15.65 -8.22 -10.56
CA ALA A 255 16.30 -9.12 -9.63
C ALA A 255 15.41 -10.32 -9.25
N PHE A 256 14.12 -10.07 -9.00
CA PHE A 256 13.16 -11.13 -8.65
C PHE A 256 12.61 -11.88 -9.88
N GLY A 257 12.71 -11.33 -11.09
CA GLY A 257 12.40 -12.05 -12.34
C GLY A 257 13.34 -13.24 -12.58
N GLN A 258 14.54 -13.23 -11.98
CA GLN A 258 15.54 -14.29 -12.11
C GLN A 258 16.01 -14.84 -10.75
N ARG A 259 15.09 -15.15 -9.84
CA ARG A 259 15.35 -15.51 -8.41
C ARG A 259 16.53 -16.44 -8.12
N ARG A 260 16.83 -17.39 -9.02
CA ARG A 260 17.91 -18.38 -8.83
C ARG A 260 19.30 -17.87 -9.22
N LYS A 261 19.39 -16.74 -9.92
CA LYS A 261 20.64 -16.14 -10.38
C LYS A 261 21.19 -15.15 -9.36
N THR A 262 22.50 -14.91 -9.44
CA THR A 262 23.17 -13.83 -8.73
C THR A 262 22.71 -12.47 -9.28
N LEU A 263 22.88 -11.40 -8.50
CA LEU A 263 22.56 -10.03 -8.90
C LEU A 263 23.27 -9.63 -10.18
N HIS A 264 24.56 -9.93 -10.29
CA HIS A 264 25.34 -9.67 -11.50
C HIS A 264 24.64 -10.26 -12.74
N ALA A 265 24.22 -11.52 -12.67
CA ALA A 265 23.60 -12.21 -13.79
C ALA A 265 22.15 -11.77 -14.05
N ALA A 266 21.41 -11.40 -13.00
CA ALA A 266 20.04 -10.91 -13.11
C ALA A 266 19.97 -9.48 -13.67
N LEU A 267 20.92 -8.62 -13.29
CA LEU A 267 20.96 -7.19 -13.59
C LEU A 267 21.99 -6.80 -14.65
N LYS A 268 22.62 -7.76 -15.33
CA LYS A 268 23.72 -7.55 -16.30
C LYS A 268 23.50 -6.48 -17.37
N HIS A 269 22.24 -6.17 -17.71
CA HIS A 269 21.89 -5.17 -18.73
C HIS A 269 21.43 -3.82 -18.14
N LEU A 270 21.27 -3.76 -16.82
CA LEU A 270 20.75 -2.59 -16.10
C LEU A 270 21.82 -1.96 -15.20
N VAL A 271 22.75 -2.75 -14.67
CA VAL A 271 23.68 -2.32 -13.62
C VAL A 271 25.12 -2.66 -14.03
N PRO A 272 26.00 -1.66 -14.21
CA PRO A 272 27.43 -1.88 -14.45
C PRO A 272 28.15 -2.35 -13.17
N ALA A 273 29.32 -2.96 -13.31
CA ALA A 273 30.05 -3.55 -12.19
C ALA A 273 30.45 -2.50 -11.13
N GLU A 274 30.76 -1.29 -11.57
CA GLU A 274 31.17 -0.16 -10.74
C GLU A 274 30.04 0.29 -9.81
N ALA A 275 28.78 0.20 -10.24
CA ALA A 275 27.64 0.59 -9.42
C ALA A 275 27.44 -0.35 -8.22
N PHE A 276 27.75 -1.65 -8.35
CA PHE A 276 27.74 -2.58 -7.22
C PHE A 276 28.81 -2.21 -6.18
N ALA A 277 30.02 -1.87 -6.64
CA ALA A 277 31.11 -1.46 -5.75
C ALA A 277 30.79 -0.15 -5.03
N GLN A 278 30.27 0.84 -5.74
CA GLN A 278 29.83 2.13 -5.17
C GLN A 278 28.71 1.95 -4.14
N ALA A 279 27.75 1.05 -4.42
CA ALA A 279 26.66 0.74 -3.50
C ALA A 279 27.09 -0.16 -2.32
N GLY A 280 28.32 -0.67 -2.30
CA GLY A 280 28.80 -1.60 -1.26
C GLY A 280 28.13 -2.97 -1.30
N ILE A 281 27.70 -3.44 -2.48
CA ILE A 281 26.93 -4.67 -2.66
C ILE A 281 27.78 -5.75 -3.31
N ASP A 282 27.85 -6.93 -2.69
CA ASP A 282 28.43 -8.13 -3.31
C ASP A 282 27.54 -8.59 -4.49
N PRO A 283 28.04 -8.52 -5.74
CA PRO A 283 27.25 -8.84 -6.92
C PRO A 283 26.97 -10.35 -7.09
N THR A 284 27.61 -11.20 -6.27
CA THR A 284 27.36 -12.65 -6.23
C THR A 284 26.16 -13.04 -5.36
N ARG A 285 25.65 -12.11 -4.51
CA ARG A 285 24.40 -12.29 -3.77
C ARG A 285 23.21 -12.49 -4.71
N ARG A 286 22.12 -13.04 -4.18
CA ARG A 286 20.83 -13.12 -4.90
C ARG A 286 19.92 -11.96 -4.51
N GLY A 287 19.04 -11.57 -5.43
CA GLY A 287 18.09 -10.46 -5.20
C GLY A 287 17.24 -10.62 -3.94
N GLU A 288 16.85 -11.84 -3.59
CA GLU A 288 16.06 -12.14 -2.39
C GLU A 288 16.80 -11.88 -1.06
N THR A 289 18.10 -11.55 -1.10
CA THR A 289 18.88 -11.20 0.09
C THR A 289 18.98 -9.68 0.29
N LEU A 290 18.52 -8.86 -0.65
CA LEU A 290 18.65 -7.40 -0.58
C LEU A 290 17.50 -6.76 0.18
N THR A 291 17.86 -5.82 1.04
CA THR A 291 16.96 -4.85 1.68
C THR A 291 16.55 -3.77 0.69
N ILE A 292 15.49 -3.02 1.01
CA ILE A 292 15.08 -1.87 0.21
C ILE A 292 16.18 -0.80 0.17
N SER A 293 16.86 -0.55 1.28
CA SER A 293 17.96 0.43 1.35
C SER A 293 19.13 0.05 0.43
N GLU A 294 19.45 -1.24 0.30
CA GLU A 294 20.46 -1.70 -0.66
C GLU A 294 20.00 -1.51 -2.11
N PHE A 295 18.72 -1.75 -2.42
CA PHE A 295 18.18 -1.42 -3.76
C PHE A 295 18.22 0.09 -4.04
N SER A 296 17.91 0.94 -3.04
CA SER A 296 18.02 2.40 -3.14
C SER A 296 19.46 2.86 -3.38
N ALA A 297 20.42 2.30 -2.63
CA ALA A 297 21.84 2.58 -2.81
C ALA A 297 22.33 2.18 -4.22
N LEU A 298 21.87 1.03 -4.73
CA LEU A 298 22.22 0.57 -6.08
C LEU A 298 21.66 1.49 -7.17
N ALA A 299 20.42 1.97 -7.00
CA ALA A 299 19.80 2.92 -7.92
C ALA A 299 20.55 4.27 -7.92
N SER A 300 20.92 4.79 -6.75
CA SER A 300 21.71 6.03 -6.66
C SER A 300 23.09 5.90 -7.29
N ALA A 301 23.78 4.77 -7.09
CA ALA A 301 25.07 4.50 -7.73
C ALA A 301 24.96 4.42 -9.27
N LEU A 302 23.86 3.88 -9.78
CA LEU A 302 23.58 3.86 -11.22
C LEU A 302 23.46 5.28 -11.80
N THR A 303 22.67 6.15 -11.15
CA THR A 303 22.50 7.55 -11.57
C THR A 303 23.81 8.34 -11.54
N ALA A 304 24.62 8.16 -10.48
CA ALA A 304 25.93 8.81 -10.37
C ALA A 304 26.90 8.37 -11.49
N THR A 305 26.93 7.07 -11.80
CA THR A 305 27.79 6.51 -12.85
C THR A 305 27.43 7.05 -14.23
N SER A 306 26.13 7.15 -14.55
CA SER A 306 25.64 7.75 -15.80
C SER A 306 26.01 9.24 -15.94
N ALA A 307 26.00 10.00 -14.83
CA ALA A 307 26.38 11.41 -14.85
C ALA A 307 27.89 11.61 -15.13
N THR A 308 28.75 10.78 -14.55
CA THR A 308 30.21 10.81 -14.83
C THR A 308 30.56 10.40 -16.26
N ALA A 309 29.78 9.52 -16.90
CA ALA A 309 30.02 9.13 -18.29
C ALA A 309 29.62 10.21 -19.32
N THR A 310 28.79 11.20 -18.92
CA THR A 310 28.19 12.19 -19.83
C THR A 310 28.90 13.55 -19.80
N SER A 311 29.92 13.74 -18.96
CA SER A 311 30.72 14.99 -18.92
C SER A 311 31.95 14.88 -19.84
N PRO A 312 32.04 15.61 -20.97
CA PRO A 312 33.25 15.65 -21.77
C PRO A 312 34.29 16.54 -21.11
N THR A 313 35.44 15.96 -20.77
CA THR A 313 36.69 16.66 -20.46
C THR A 313 37.04 17.58 -21.64
N THR A 314 36.84 18.88 -21.49
CA THR A 314 37.48 19.88 -22.37
C THR A 314 38.83 20.22 -21.75
N ALA A 315 39.81 19.33 -21.95
CA ALA A 315 41.20 19.64 -21.67
C ALA A 315 41.77 20.42 -22.87
N ALA A 316 42.28 21.61 -22.58
CA ALA A 316 42.90 22.50 -23.54
C ALA A 316 44.15 21.88 -24.19
N SER A 317 44.26 22.03 -25.50
CA SER A 317 45.51 21.89 -26.24
C SER A 317 45.69 23.12 -27.14
N THR A 318 46.34 24.15 -26.59
CA THR A 318 47.07 25.15 -27.38
C THR A 318 48.41 24.53 -27.77
N GLU A 319 48.49 23.97 -28.97
CA GLU A 319 49.75 23.76 -29.68
C GLU A 319 49.77 24.68 -30.89
N GLY A 320 50.82 25.50 -30.95
CA GLY A 320 51.07 26.47 -32.01
C GLY A 320 51.53 25.77 -33.28
N ASP A 321 50.97 26.21 -34.39
CA ASP A 321 51.45 25.91 -35.72
C ASP A 321 51.70 27.24 -36.45
N THR A 322 52.98 27.53 -36.71
CA THR A 322 53.40 28.56 -37.67
C THR A 322 54.62 28.03 -38.44
N GLY A 323 54.38 27.26 -39.49
CA GLY A 323 55.25 27.16 -40.67
C GLY A 323 54.57 27.87 -41.83
N ALA A 324 55.07 29.04 -42.24
CA ALA A 324 55.94 29.23 -43.39
C ALA A 324 55.18 29.32 -44.73
N ASP A 325 55.08 30.54 -45.27
CA ASP A 325 55.41 30.77 -46.68
C ASP A 325 55.71 32.26 -46.94
N ASP A 326 56.91 32.49 -47.45
CA ASP A 326 57.40 33.68 -48.17
C ASP A 326 57.27 33.33 -49.67
N PRO A 327 56.84 34.21 -50.60
CA PRO A 327 57.72 35.31 -51.03
C PRO A 327 56.99 36.59 -51.47
N THR A 328 57.67 37.75 -51.38
CA THR A 328 58.05 38.61 -52.53
C THR A 328 58.29 40.08 -52.14
N GLU A 329 59.53 40.49 -52.39
CA GLU A 329 59.95 41.69 -53.11
C GLU A 329 59.37 43.09 -52.82
N SER A 330 60.33 43.96 -52.46
CA SER A 330 60.64 45.23 -53.15
C SER A 330 59.96 46.53 -52.68
N LYS A 331 60.81 47.30 -51.99
CA LYS A 331 61.11 48.73 -52.16
C LYS A 331 59.99 49.78 -52.16
N VAL A 332 60.11 50.65 -51.14
CA VAL A 332 60.24 52.12 -51.23
C VAL A 332 59.12 52.87 -51.96
N ALA A 333 58.22 53.49 -51.19
CA ALA A 333 58.17 54.95 -50.98
C ALA A 333 57.27 55.27 -49.78
#